data_AF-A0A9W8YEY0-F1
#
_entry.id   AF-A0A9W8YEY0-F1
#
_cell.length_a   1.000
_cell.length_b   1.000
_cell.length_c   1.000
_cell.angle_alpha   90.00
_cell.angle_beta   90.00
_cell.angle_gamma   90.00
#
_symmetry.space_group_name_H-M   'P 1'
#
loop_
_entity.id
_entity.type
_entity.pdbx_description
1 polymer ?
#
loop_
_entity_poly.entity_id
_entity_poly.type
_entity_poly.pdbx_seq_one_letter_code
_entity_poly.pdbx_strand_id
1 'polypeptide(L)'
;MPNRASPAETLSTPLYTHSGTLDFTTRLSKVLARKVGKPVYVGNSTSFASAGMGGTVEEEMEGFRRVVEVVMDLLDKEKQASP
;
A
#
# COMPACT_ATOMS: atom_id res chain seq x y z
N MET A 1 -10.24 0.45 3.05
CA MET A 1 -11.04 1.65 3.36
C MET A 1 -10.93 2.03 4.83
N PRO A 2 -11.04 3.31 5.19
CA PRO A 2 -10.98 3.78 6.57
C PRO A 2 -12.15 3.22 7.38
N ASN A 3 -11.88 2.81 8.61
CA ASN A 3 -12.91 2.46 9.59
C ASN A 3 -13.20 3.68 10.46
N ARG A 4 -14.42 4.22 10.39
CA ARG A 4 -14.82 5.42 11.14
C ARG A 4 -15.05 5.14 12.63
N ALA A 5 -15.38 3.91 13.00
CA ALA A 5 -15.59 3.52 14.39
C ALA A 5 -14.27 3.18 15.12
N SER A 6 -13.31 2.60 14.39
CA SER A 6 -11.97 2.31 14.90
C SER A 6 -10.91 2.74 13.87
N PRO A 7 -10.38 3.97 13.93
CA PRO A 7 -9.42 4.49 12.96
C PRO A 7 -8.09 3.73 12.89
N ALA A 8 -7.80 2.88 13.88
CA ALA A 8 -6.65 1.98 13.85
C ALA A 8 -6.88 0.75 12.97
N GLU A 9 -8.14 0.34 12.78
CA GLU A 9 -8.52 -0.92 12.15
C GLU A 9 -9.05 -0.72 10.73
N THR A 10 -8.13 -0.43 9.82
CA THR A 10 -8.46 -0.24 8.40
C THR A 10 -9.00 -1.53 7.78
N LEU A 11 -10.15 -1.45 7.12
CA LEU A 11 -10.81 -2.57 6.46
C LEU A 11 -10.18 -2.83 5.08
N SER A 12 -10.01 -4.08 4.68
CA SER A 12 -9.53 -4.46 3.34
C SER A 12 -10.18 -5.75 2.89
N THR A 13 -10.51 -5.81 1.60
CA THR A 13 -11.17 -6.95 0.95
C THR A 13 -10.44 -7.22 -0.37
N PRO A 14 -9.84 -8.41 -0.55
CA PRO A 14 -9.21 -8.76 -1.83
C PRO A 14 -10.23 -8.83 -2.96
N LEU A 15 -9.99 -8.09 -4.06
CA LEU A 15 -10.82 -8.15 -5.27
C LEU A 15 -10.33 -9.19 -6.27
N TYR A 16 -9.01 -9.42 -6.30
CA TYR A 16 -8.36 -10.47 -7.06
C TYR A 16 -7.29 -11.12 -6.18
N THR A 17 -7.27 -12.45 -6.13
CA THR A 17 -6.37 -13.20 -5.25
C THR A 17 -5.26 -13.86 -6.06
N HIS A 18 -4.03 -13.42 -5.82
CA HIS A 18 -2.82 -14.08 -6.27
C HIS A 18 -1.93 -14.33 -5.04
N SER A 19 -1.68 -15.59 -4.71
CA SER A 19 -1.10 -15.99 -3.42
C SER A 19 0.25 -15.33 -3.13
N GLY A 20 1.11 -15.18 -4.14
CA GLY A 20 2.45 -14.59 -3.98
C GLY A 20 2.46 -13.08 -3.68
N THR A 21 1.34 -12.37 -3.85
CA THR A 21 1.29 -10.91 -3.66
C THR A 21 0.17 -10.46 -2.72
N LEU A 22 -0.67 -11.38 -2.24
CA LEU A 22 -1.89 -11.07 -1.48
C LEU A 22 -1.59 -10.30 -0.19
N ASP A 23 -0.63 -10.77 0.61
CA ASP A 23 -0.31 -10.18 1.91
C ASP A 23 0.33 -8.80 1.76
N PHE A 24 1.26 -8.66 0.81
CA PHE A 24 1.87 -7.36 0.49
C PHE A 24 0.80 -6.34 0.08
N THR A 25 -0.04 -6.71 -0.88
CA THR A 25 -1.11 -5.85 -1.41
C THR A 25 -2.12 -5.47 -0.32
N THR A 26 -2.50 -6.44 0.52
CA THR A 26 -3.43 -6.21 1.64
C THR A 26 -2.84 -5.23 2.64
N ARG A 27 -1.57 -5.42 3.05
CA ARG A 27 -0.87 -4.50 3.96
C ARG A 27 -0.77 -3.10 3.36
N LEU A 28 -0.42 -2.99 2.09
CA LEU A 28 -0.24 -1.70 1.40
C LEU A 28 -1.57 -0.95 1.33
N SER A 29 -2.65 -1.63 0.94
CA SER A 29 -4.00 -1.05 0.88
C SER A 29 -4.46 -0.49 2.22
N LYS A 30 -4.19 -1.20 3.33
CA LYS A 30 -4.56 -0.77 4.67
C LYS A 30 -3.76 0.45 5.10
N VAL A 31 -2.44 0.45 4.90
CA VAL A 31 -1.58 1.59 5.28
C VAL A 31 -1.97 2.85 4.53
N LEU A 32 -2.17 2.76 3.21
CA LEU A 32 -2.57 3.89 2.38
C LEU A 32 -3.96 4.41 2.78
N ALA A 33 -4.95 3.53 2.93
CA ALA A 33 -6.30 3.96 3.33
C ALA A 33 -6.30 4.62 4.72
N ARG A 34 -5.46 4.16 5.66
CA ARG A 34 -5.32 4.78 6.98
C ARG A 34 -4.71 6.19 6.90
N LYS A 35 -3.65 6.36 6.09
CA LYS A 35 -2.94 7.64 5.93
C LYS A 35 -3.76 8.69 5.17
N VAL A 36 -4.48 8.27 4.14
CA VAL A 36 -5.22 9.20 3.26
C VAL A 36 -6.62 9.50 3.81
N GLY A 37 -7.17 8.65 4.67
CA GLY A 37 -8.53 8.82 5.20
C GLY A 37 -9.63 8.65 4.13
N LYS A 38 -9.30 8.01 3.01
CA LYS A 38 -10.22 7.72 1.89
C LYS A 38 -10.18 6.23 1.52
N PRO A 39 -11.21 5.67 0.88
CA PRO A 39 -11.12 4.35 0.24
C PRO A 39 -9.96 4.31 -0.76
N VAL A 40 -9.21 3.21 -0.77
CA VAL A 40 -8.05 3.00 -1.65
C VAL A 40 -8.20 1.64 -2.32
N TYR A 41 -7.93 1.59 -3.62
CA TYR A 41 -7.85 0.37 -4.42
C TYR A 41 -6.40 0.19 -4.85
N VAL A 42 -5.88 -1.03 -4.71
CA VAL A 42 -4.49 -1.35 -5.03
C VAL A 42 -4.48 -2.52 -6.00
N GLY A 43 -3.91 -2.31 -7.18
CA GLY A 43 -3.47 -3.37 -8.08
C GLY A 43 -1.98 -3.62 -7.83
N ASN A 44 -1.55 -4.88 -7.88
CA ASN A 44 -0.16 -5.24 -7.65
C ASN A 44 0.30 -6.30 -8.65
N SER A 45 1.38 -5.98 -9.36
CA SER A 45 2.09 -6.87 -10.28
C SER A 45 3.57 -7.00 -9.92
N THR A 46 3.98 -6.55 -8.73
CA THR A 46 5.36 -6.59 -8.27
C THR A 46 5.77 -8.00 -7.87
N SER A 47 6.99 -8.39 -8.22
CA SER A 47 7.65 -9.62 -7.76
C SER A 47 9.04 -9.28 -7.25
N PHE A 48 9.37 -9.78 -6.06
CA PHE A 48 10.70 -9.66 -5.47
C PHE A 48 11.58 -10.89 -5.71
N ALA A 49 11.07 -11.93 -6.39
CA ALA A 49 11.79 -13.19 -6.61
C ALA A 49 13.13 -13.04 -7.35
N SER A 50 13.31 -11.93 -8.08
CA SER A 50 14.54 -11.59 -8.81
C SER A 50 15.23 -10.34 -8.24
N ALA A 51 14.91 -9.95 -7.01
CA ALA A 51 15.62 -8.87 -6.32
C ALA A 51 17.05 -9.28 -5.97
N GLY A 52 17.92 -8.31 -5.65
CA GLY A 52 19.36 -8.53 -5.49
C GLY A 52 19.72 -9.53 -4.41
N MET A 53 18.93 -9.60 -3.33
CA MET A 53 19.09 -10.56 -2.24
C MET A 53 18.12 -11.76 -2.35
N GLY A 54 17.45 -11.93 -3.50
CA GLY A 54 16.52 -13.03 -3.74
C GLY A 54 15.11 -12.79 -3.19
N GLY A 55 14.75 -11.55 -2.91
CA GLY A 55 13.41 -11.20 -2.43
C GLY A 55 13.24 -11.44 -0.94
N THR A 56 14.25 -11.07 -0.15
CA THR A 56 14.17 -11.20 1.30
C THR A 56 13.07 -10.30 1.85
N VAL A 57 12.65 -10.57 3.10
CA VAL A 57 11.63 -9.77 3.78
C VAL A 57 12.08 -8.31 3.89
N GLU A 58 13.37 -8.07 4.08
CA GLU A 58 13.96 -6.73 4.17
C GLU A 58 13.79 -5.95 2.86
N GLU A 59 14.05 -6.58 1.71
CA GLU A 59 13.84 -6.00 0.39
C GLU A 59 12.36 -5.71 0.13
N GLU A 60 11.47 -6.66 0.47
CA GLU A 60 10.02 -6.45 0.37
C GLU A 60 9.59 -5.24 1.22
N MET A 61 10.08 -5.15 2.45
CA MET A 61 9.75 -4.06 3.38
C MET A 61 10.34 -2.71 2.94
N GLU A 62 11.51 -2.70 2.31
CA GLU A 62 12.07 -1.48 1.69
C GLU A 62 11.20 -1.01 0.53
N GLY A 63 10.86 -1.92 -0.39
CA GLY A 63 9.94 -1.64 -1.49
C GLY A 63 8.58 -1.14 -0.98
N PHE A 64 8.05 -1.77 0.06
CA PHE A 64 6.81 -1.33 0.72
C PHE A 64 6.90 0.12 1.21
N ARG A 65 7.94 0.45 1.98
CA ARG A 65 8.16 1.81 2.52
C ARG A 65 8.26 2.83 1.39
N ARG A 66 9.03 2.50 0.34
CA ARG A 66 9.24 3.39 -0.79
C ARG A 66 7.97 3.68 -1.56
N VAL A 67 7.12 2.67 -1.79
CA VAL A 67 5.82 2.87 -2.44
C VAL A 67 4.93 3.79 -1.60
N VAL A 68 4.86 3.57 -0.28
CA VAL A 68 4.07 4.43 0.61
C VAL A 68 4.56 5.88 0.58
N GLU A 69 5.87 6.09 0.65
CA GLU A 69 6.49 7.42 0.59
C GLU A 69 6.13 8.15 -0.72
N VAL A 70 6.40 7.54 -1.86
CA VAL A 70 6.13 8.14 -3.19
C VAL A 70 4.65 8.48 -3.35
N VAL A 71 3.74 7.58 -2.97
CA VAL A 71 2.30 7.82 -3.10
C VAL A 71 1.86 8.99 -2.22
N MET A 72 2.34 9.07 -0.98
CA MET A 72 1.98 10.18 -0.09
C MET A 72 2.52 11.52 -0.59
N ASP A 73 3.77 11.55 -1.07
CA ASP A 73 4.38 12.76 -1.64
C ASP A 73 3.59 13.29 -2.85
N LEU A 74 3.14 12.39 -3.73
CA LEU A 74 2.33 12.76 -4.89
C LEU A 74 0.98 13.35 -4.47
N LEU A 75 0.31 12.73 -3.50
CA LEU A 75 -0.98 13.23 -2.99
C LEU A 75 -0.83 14.57 -2.26
N ASP A 76 0.26 14.77 -1.52
CA ASP A 76 0.49 16.04 -0.82
C ASP A 76 0.83 17.17 -1.79
N LYS A 77 1.50 16.88 -2.91
CA LYS A 77 1.67 17.83 -4.03
C LYS A 77 0.34 18.17 -4.70
N GLU A 78 -0.51 17.17 -4.94
CA GLU A 78 -1.84 17.37 -5.55
C GLU A 78 -2.74 18.27 -4.68
N LYS A 79 -2.73 18.08 -3.36
CA LYS A 79 -3.45 18.96 -2.41
C LYS A 79 -2.98 20.41 -2.46
N GLN A 80 -1.67 20.64 -2.68
CA GLN A 80 -1.12 21.99 -2.79
C GLN A 80 -1.44 22.66 -4.12
N ALA A 81 -1.62 21.86 -5.18
CA ALA A 81 -1.96 22.35 -6.52
C ALA A 81 -3.48 22.62 -6.71
N SER A 82 -4.32 22.09 -5.83
CA SER A 82 -5.77 22.30 -5.85
C SER A 82 -6.15 23.45 -4.90
N PRO A 83 -6.69 24.58 -5.39
CA PRO A 83 -7.04 25.75 -4.57
C PRO A 83 -8.24 25.51 -3.63
#